data_AF-A0A7X9IR04-F1
#
_entry.id   AF-A0A7X9IR04-F1
#
_cell.length_a   1.000
_cell.length_b   1.000
_cell.length_c   1.000
_cell.angle_alpha   90.00
_cell.angle_beta   90.00
_cell.angle_gamma   90.00
#
_symmetry.space_group_name_H-M   'P 1'
#
loop_
_entity.id
_entity.type
_entity.pdbx_description
1 polymer ?
#
loop_
_entity_poly.entity_id
_entity_poly.type
_entity_poly.pdbx_seq_one_letter_code
_entity_poly.pdbx_strand_id
1 'polypeptide(L)'
;MSTVVKAFILRQLMDQTIIEEALKAMNINYKKIDNNIVVNNYISIEILKTGSKLKYRTTEFWNNLNINQFIADLTEIYTKILDERIQKLKFEELKIKEKTYFEKVEEEEKKREQLEIERERIRLEAIKRKEEAELKKQIEEKTELLKKKAMQLGYQIKEEVHGNEKVLVLVRR
;
A
#
# COMPACT_ATOMS: atom_id res chain seq x y z
N MET A 1 56.00 5.98 32.45
CA MET A 1 56.04 6.79 31.22
C MET A 1 54.74 6.57 30.47
N SER A 2 53.94 7.62 30.27
CA SER A 2 52.59 7.52 29.72
C SER A 2 52.62 7.12 28.24
N THR A 3 52.08 5.94 27.92
CA THR A 3 51.88 5.52 26.54
C THR A 3 50.74 6.35 25.94
N VAL A 4 51.11 7.43 25.24
CA VAL A 4 50.16 8.33 24.59
C VAL A 4 49.40 7.52 23.53
N VAL A 5 48.14 7.19 23.82
CA VAL A 5 47.19 6.65 22.84
C VAL A 5 46.86 7.77 21.86
N LYS A 6 47.65 7.90 20.80
CA LYS A 6 47.30 8.78 19.67
C LYS A 6 46.19 8.11 18.87
N ALA A 7 44.94 8.35 19.28
CA ALA A 7 43.78 7.98 18.49
C ALA A 7 43.74 8.84 17.22
N PHE A 8 44.24 8.32 16.10
CA PHE A 8 44.02 8.96 14.81
C PHE A 8 42.59 8.65 14.36
N ILE A 9 41.74 9.66 14.38
CA ILE A 9 40.33 9.56 14.01
C ILE A 9 40.26 9.55 12.48
N LEU A 10 40.20 8.37 11.87
CA LEU A 10 39.74 8.30 10.49
C LEU A 10 38.26 8.70 10.46
N ARG A 11 38.00 9.71 9.62
CA ARG A 11 36.79 10.54 9.55
C ARG A 11 35.55 9.82 9.01
N GLN A 12 35.51 8.48 9.09
CA GLN A 12 34.40 7.69 8.53
C GLN A 12 33.52 7.18 9.66
N LEU A 13 32.38 7.86 9.84
CA LEU A 13 31.27 7.34 10.63
C LEU A 13 30.70 6.14 9.87
N MET A 14 31.05 4.94 10.30
CA MET A 14 30.59 3.69 9.69
C MET A 14 29.46 3.06 10.52
N ASP A 15 28.48 2.44 9.86
CA ASP A 15 27.43 1.68 10.52
C ASP A 15 28.02 0.41 11.15
N GLN A 16 27.67 0.12 12.40
CA GLN A 16 28.22 -1.02 13.15
C GLN A 16 27.87 -2.35 12.48
N THR A 17 26.66 -2.49 11.96
CA THR A 17 26.18 -3.73 11.33
C THR A 17 27.01 -4.04 10.09
N ILE A 18 27.26 -3.03 9.27
CA ILE A 18 28.03 -3.16 8.03
C ILE A 18 29.51 -3.42 8.34
N ILE A 19 30.06 -2.81 9.40
CA ILE A 19 31.42 -3.12 9.87
C ILE A 19 31.55 -4.59 10.24
N GLU A 20 30.61 -5.15 10.99
CA GLU A 20 30.66 -6.55 11.39
C GLU A 20 30.54 -7.49 10.20
N GLU A 21 29.67 -7.16 9.23
CA GLU A 21 29.57 -7.90 7.96
C GLU A 21 30.88 -7.82 7.17
N ALA A 22 31.52 -6.65 7.10
CA ALA A 22 32.80 -6.46 6.42
C ALA A 22 33.93 -7.24 7.09
N LEU A 23 34.05 -7.19 8.43
CA LEU A 23 35.06 -7.95 9.17
C LEU A 23 34.89 -9.46 8.98
N LYS A 24 33.66 -9.96 8.93
CA LYS A 24 33.37 -11.36 8.61
C LYS A 24 33.78 -11.71 7.18
N ALA A 25 33.47 -10.85 6.20
CA ALA A 25 33.86 -11.05 4.80
C ALA A 25 35.39 -11.07 4.62
N MET A 26 36.12 -10.33 5.47
CA MET A 26 37.59 -10.34 5.53
C MET A 26 38.17 -11.54 6.28
N ASN A 27 37.35 -12.43 6.85
CA ASN A 27 37.78 -13.51 7.76
C ASN A 27 38.59 -13.01 8.97
N ILE A 28 38.23 -11.84 9.51
CA ILE A 28 38.92 -11.24 10.64
C ILE A 28 38.17 -11.55 11.92
N ASN A 29 38.87 -12.18 12.86
CA ASN A 29 38.35 -12.40 14.21
C ASN A 29 38.30 -11.08 14.99
N TYR A 30 37.21 -10.86 15.71
CA TYR A 30 37.03 -9.71 16.58
C TYR A 30 36.32 -10.11 17.88
N LYS A 31 36.49 -9.29 18.91
CA LYS A 31 35.75 -9.40 20.18
C LYS A 31 34.99 -8.10 20.44
N LYS A 32 33.73 -8.19 20.85
CA LYS A 32 32.99 -7.04 21.37
C LYS A 32 33.26 -6.87 22.85
N ILE A 33 33.69 -5.67 23.24
CA ILE A 33 33.92 -5.28 24.63
C ILE A 33 33.33 -3.88 24.80
N ASP A 34 32.24 -3.77 25.56
CA ASP A 34 31.46 -2.55 25.73
C ASP A 34 31.11 -1.91 24.38
N ASN A 35 31.43 -0.63 24.21
CA ASN A 35 31.27 0.12 22.97
C ASN A 35 32.46 -0.08 22.02
N ASN A 36 33.23 -1.17 22.10
CA ASN A 36 34.34 -1.40 21.18
C ASN A 36 34.28 -2.79 20.52
N ILE A 37 34.55 -2.82 19.22
CA ILE A 37 34.91 -4.04 18.48
C ILE A 37 36.44 -4.09 18.44
N VAL A 38 37.02 -4.96 19.26
CA VAL A 38 38.48 -5.17 19.32
C VAL A 38 38.86 -6.22 18.27
N VAL A 39 39.57 -5.77 17.24
CA VAL A 39 40.08 -6.65 16.17
C VAL A 39 41.37 -7.32 16.62
N ASN A 40 42.29 -6.54 17.18
CA ASN A 40 43.53 -7.05 17.78
C ASN A 40 44.05 -6.07 18.85
N ASN A 41 45.22 -6.36 19.44
CA ASN A 41 45.83 -5.52 20.48
C ASN A 41 46.14 -4.08 20.03
N TYR A 42 46.14 -3.82 18.72
CA TYR A 42 46.53 -2.56 18.10
C TYR A 42 45.40 -1.84 17.40
N ILE A 43 44.26 -2.49 17.13
CA ILE A 43 43.12 -1.99 16.35
C ILE A 43 41.81 -2.32 17.08
N SER A 44 41.02 -1.29 17.31
CA SER A 44 39.67 -1.38 17.88
C SER A 44 38.74 -0.39 17.17
N ILE A 45 37.47 -0.69 17.08
CA ILE A 45 36.44 0.20 16.51
C ILE A 45 35.52 0.60 17.65
N GLU A 46 35.46 1.89 17.96
CA GLU A 46 34.55 2.47 18.93
C GLU A 46 33.17 2.72 18.32
N ILE A 47 32.14 2.17 18.94
CA ILE A 47 30.73 2.35 18.62
C ILE A 47 30.25 3.64 19.30
N LEU A 48 29.83 4.60 18.49
CA LEU A 48 29.25 5.88 18.89
C LEU A 48 27.74 5.87 18.64
N LYS A 49 27.02 6.84 19.21
CA LYS A 49 25.58 6.99 18.98
C LYS A 49 25.21 7.22 17.51
N THR A 50 26.10 7.84 16.74
CA THR A 50 25.86 8.26 15.34
C THR A 50 26.68 7.47 14.32
N GLY A 51 27.28 6.34 14.72
CA GLY A 51 28.14 5.53 13.85
C GLY A 51 29.31 4.94 14.61
N SER A 52 30.37 4.59 13.90
CA SER A 52 31.54 3.93 14.47
C SER A 52 32.83 4.64 14.07
N LYS A 53 33.87 4.49 14.89
CA LYS A 53 35.15 5.17 14.73
C LYS A 53 36.30 4.19 14.94
N LEU A 54 37.22 4.13 13.98
CA LEU A 54 38.43 3.33 14.12
C LEU A 54 39.42 3.98 15.10
N LYS A 55 39.95 3.19 16.02
CA LYS A 55 41.03 3.52 16.97
C LYS A 55 42.17 2.52 16.78
N TYR A 56 43.39 3.01 16.65
CA TYR A 56 44.55 2.15 16.62
C TYR A 56 45.75 2.76 17.37
N ARG A 57 46.66 1.89 17.84
CA ARG A 57 47.91 2.29 18.49
C ARG A 57 49.06 2.20 17.50
N THR A 58 49.71 3.32 17.22
CA THR A 58 50.97 3.34 16.47
C THR A 58 52.12 3.04 17.43
N THR A 59 52.84 1.94 17.18
CA THR A 59 54.21 1.74 17.69
C THR A 59 55.13 1.70 16.48
N GLU A 60 56.36 2.20 16.63
CA GLU A 60 57.35 2.41 15.54
C GLU A 60 57.74 1.14 14.76
N PHE A 61 57.22 -0.04 15.15
CA PHE A 61 57.62 -1.34 14.62
C PHE A 61 56.63 -1.97 13.62
N TRP A 62 55.39 -1.47 13.52
CA TRP A 62 54.39 -1.93 12.54
C TRP A 62 54.05 -0.86 11.50
N ASN A 63 55.06 -0.06 11.12
CA ASN A 63 54.91 1.14 10.31
C ASN A 63 54.12 0.89 9.00
N ASN A 64 52.88 1.39 9.02
CA ASN A 64 52.06 1.87 7.92
C ASN A 64 51.56 0.87 6.87
N LEU A 65 52.30 -0.16 6.47
CA LEU A 65 51.87 -1.03 5.36
C LEU A 65 50.65 -1.90 5.71
N ASN A 66 50.66 -2.58 6.86
CA ASN A 66 49.60 -3.54 7.19
C ASN A 66 48.31 -2.85 7.69
N ILE A 67 48.44 -1.71 8.37
CA ILE A 67 47.27 -0.95 8.88
C ILE A 67 46.58 -0.19 7.74
N ASN A 68 47.35 0.42 6.83
CA ASN A 68 46.75 1.11 5.68
C ASN A 68 46.08 0.13 4.72
N GLN A 69 46.67 -1.05 4.52
CA GLN A 69 46.04 -2.11 3.74
C GLN A 69 44.74 -2.58 4.40
N PHE A 70 44.75 -2.86 5.72
CA PHE A 70 43.53 -3.21 6.44
C PHE A 70 42.44 -2.13 6.32
N ILE A 71 42.79 -0.84 6.43
CA ILE A 71 41.85 0.27 6.28
C ILE A 71 41.31 0.32 4.85
N ALA A 72 42.16 0.16 3.84
CA ALA A 72 41.76 0.16 2.44
C ALA A 72 40.79 -1.00 2.15
N ASP A 73 41.15 -2.22 2.55
CA ASP A 73 40.34 -3.42 2.36
C ASP A 73 38.99 -3.32 3.10
N LEU A 74 39.02 -2.83 4.36
CA LEU A 74 37.81 -2.62 5.14
C LEU A 74 36.90 -1.58 4.50
N THR A 75 37.47 -0.49 3.98
CA THR A 75 36.70 0.57 3.31
C THR A 75 36.08 0.04 2.02
N GLU A 76 36.84 -0.67 1.19
CA GLU A 76 36.36 -1.24 -0.06
C GLU A 76 35.19 -2.22 0.18
N ILE A 77 35.38 -3.18 1.07
CA ILE A 77 34.35 -4.17 1.40
C ILE A 77 33.13 -3.50 2.03
N TYR A 78 33.34 -2.54 2.95
CA TYR A 78 32.23 -1.78 3.52
C TYR A 78 31.42 -1.05 2.45
N THR A 79 32.09 -0.36 1.52
CA THR A 79 31.40 0.36 0.44
C THR A 79 30.63 -0.58 -0.47
N LYS A 80 31.18 -1.76 -0.77
CA LYS A 80 30.49 -2.77 -1.57
C LYS A 80 29.22 -3.28 -0.89
N ILE A 81 29.29 -3.62 0.40
CA ILE A 81 28.12 -4.07 1.17
C ILE A 81 27.08 -2.96 1.26
N LEU A 82 27.52 -1.71 1.48
CA LEU A 82 26.64 -0.54 1.50
C LEU A 82 25.90 -0.37 0.17
N ASP A 83 26.62 -0.46 -0.95
CA ASP A 83 26.05 -0.34 -2.30
C ASP A 83 25.06 -1.47 -2.60
N GLU A 84 25.38 -2.71 -2.25
CA GLU A 84 24.46 -3.85 -2.38
C GLU A 84 23.17 -3.63 -1.59
N ARG A 85 23.27 -3.06 -0.38
CA ARG A 85 22.12 -2.77 0.47
C ARG A 85 21.27 -1.63 -0.08
N ILE A 86 21.91 -0.57 -0.59
CA ILE A 86 21.23 0.53 -1.28
C ILE A 86 20.51 0.01 -2.53
N GLN A 87 21.13 -0.87 -3.31
CA GLN A 87 20.49 -1.46 -4.50
C GLN A 87 19.28 -2.31 -4.14
N LYS A 88 19.36 -3.14 -3.09
CA LYS A 88 18.21 -3.91 -2.59
C LYS A 88 17.06 -3.00 -2.17
N LEU A 89 17.34 -1.97 -1.39
CA LEU A 89 16.34 -0.99 -0.96
C LEU A 89 15.67 -0.28 -2.14
N LYS A 90 16.45 0.15 -3.15
CA LYS A 90 15.90 0.74 -4.38
C LYS A 90 14.98 -0.23 -5.12
N PHE A 91 15.34 -1.51 -5.20
CA PHE A 91 14.51 -2.52 -5.84
C PHE A 91 13.20 -2.76 -5.06
N GLU A 92 13.26 -2.82 -3.73
CA GLU A 92 12.08 -2.92 -2.88
C GLU A 92 11.16 -1.70 -3.00
N GLU A 93 11.72 -0.48 -3.04
CA GLU A 93 10.96 0.74 -3.29
C GLU A 93 10.26 0.72 -4.66
N LEU A 94 10.94 0.26 -5.71
CA LEU A 94 10.34 0.11 -7.04
C LEU A 94 9.17 -0.88 -7.02
N LYS A 95 9.35 -2.03 -6.36
CA LYS A 95 8.31 -3.05 -6.22
C LYS A 95 7.08 -2.53 -5.48
N ILE A 96 7.28 -1.73 -4.42
CA ILE A 96 6.19 -1.08 -3.68
C ILE A 96 5.46 -0.05 -4.58
N LYS A 97 6.21 0.75 -5.35
CA LYS A 97 5.63 1.72 -6.30
C LYS A 97 4.81 1.05 -7.39
N GLU A 98 5.30 -0.05 -7.96
CA GLU A 98 4.55 -0.83 -8.95
C GLU A 98 3.26 -1.39 -8.34
N LYS A 99 3.34 -2.01 -7.16
CA LYS A 99 2.16 -2.56 -6.49
C LYS A 99 1.09 -1.50 -6.20
N THR A 100 1.51 -0.36 -5.65
CA THR A 100 0.60 0.76 -5.36
C THR A 100 0.04 1.42 -6.62
N TYR A 101 0.75 1.40 -7.74
CA TYR A 101 0.24 1.85 -9.03
C TYR A 101 -0.89 0.93 -9.53
N PHE A 102 -0.67 -0.39 -9.50
CA PHE A 102 -1.70 -1.36 -9.90
C PHE A 102 -2.95 -1.30 -9.02
N GLU A 103 -2.78 -1.17 -7.70
CA GLU A 103 -3.90 -1.01 -6.75
C GLU A 103 -4.76 0.23 -7.08
N LYS A 104 -4.13 1.35 -7.47
CA LYS A 104 -4.86 2.57 -7.90
C LYS A 104 -5.63 2.39 -9.21
N VAL A 105 -5.04 1.70 -10.18
CA VAL A 105 -5.71 1.43 -11.46
C VAL A 105 -6.94 0.55 -11.24
N GLU A 106 -6.83 -0.48 -10.40
CA GLU A 106 -7.95 -1.38 -10.08
C GLU A 106 -9.08 -0.64 -9.32
N GLU A 107 -8.75 0.30 -8.44
CA GLU A 107 -9.76 1.15 -7.77
C GLU A 107 -10.49 2.08 -8.76
N GLU A 108 -9.79 2.63 -9.74
CA GLU A 108 -10.42 3.48 -10.77
C GLU A 108 -11.35 2.68 -11.68
N GLU A 109 -10.99 1.47 -12.07
CA GLU A 109 -11.86 0.58 -12.86
C GLU A 109 -13.13 0.21 -12.08
N LYS A 110 -13.01 -0.19 -10.81
CA LYS A 110 -14.17 -0.48 -9.95
C LYS A 110 -15.12 0.72 -9.82
N LYS A 111 -14.58 1.94 -9.71
CA LYS A 111 -15.41 3.16 -9.67
C LYS A 111 -16.15 3.39 -10.99
N ARG A 112 -15.52 3.13 -12.14
CA ARG A 112 -16.18 3.25 -13.44
C ARG A 112 -17.32 2.25 -13.59
N GLU A 113 -17.09 0.99 -13.25
CA GLU A 113 -18.12 -0.05 -13.29
C GLU A 113 -19.30 0.28 -12.36
N GLN A 114 -19.04 0.74 -11.14
CA GLN A 114 -20.10 1.16 -10.21
C GLN A 114 -20.93 2.32 -10.77
N LEU A 115 -20.29 3.32 -11.39
CA LEU A 115 -20.99 4.43 -12.03
C LEU A 115 -21.83 3.98 -13.23
N GLU A 116 -21.36 3.00 -14.00
CA GLU A 116 -22.11 2.46 -15.13
C GLU A 116 -23.35 1.69 -14.66
N ILE A 117 -23.19 0.84 -13.63
CA ILE A 117 -24.31 0.12 -12.99
C ILE A 117 -25.34 1.09 -12.42
N GLU A 118 -24.90 2.16 -11.74
CA GLU A 118 -25.80 3.15 -11.15
C GLU A 118 -26.58 3.92 -12.23
N ARG A 119 -25.93 4.30 -13.33
CA ARG A 119 -26.58 4.94 -14.48
C ARG A 119 -27.64 4.03 -15.11
N GLU A 120 -27.30 2.76 -15.33
CA GLU A 120 -28.23 1.82 -15.94
C GLU A 120 -29.41 1.54 -15.00
N ARG A 121 -29.17 1.46 -13.68
CA ARG A 121 -30.24 1.35 -12.69
C ARG A 121 -31.20 2.53 -12.74
N ILE A 122 -30.70 3.77 -12.77
CA ILE A 122 -31.54 4.98 -12.86
C ILE A 122 -32.38 4.94 -14.15
N ARG A 123 -31.76 4.53 -15.27
CA ARG A 123 -32.45 4.41 -16.56
C ARG A 123 -33.58 3.39 -16.51
N LEU A 124 -33.32 2.19 -15.96
CA LEU A 124 -34.31 1.13 -15.82
C LEU A 124 -35.45 1.52 -14.86
N GLU A 125 -35.14 2.18 -13.74
CA GLU A 125 -36.17 2.70 -12.82
C GLU A 125 -37.06 3.75 -13.49
N ALA A 126 -36.48 4.61 -14.35
CA ALA A 126 -37.24 5.59 -15.12
C ALA A 126 -38.15 4.94 -16.17
N ILE A 127 -37.67 3.89 -16.86
CA ILE A 127 -38.49 3.12 -17.81
C ILE A 127 -39.65 2.45 -17.07
N LYS A 128 -39.36 1.76 -15.96
CA LYS A 128 -40.39 1.09 -15.14
C LYS A 128 -41.49 2.06 -14.71
N ARG A 129 -41.13 3.25 -14.22
CA ARG A 129 -42.12 4.28 -13.83
C ARG A 129 -42.98 4.76 -14.99
N LYS A 130 -42.40 4.91 -16.19
CA LYS A 130 -43.14 5.29 -17.39
C LYS A 130 -44.15 4.21 -17.78
N GLU A 131 -43.71 2.95 -17.81
CA GLU A 131 -44.58 1.81 -18.11
C GLU A 131 -45.72 1.67 -17.09
N GLU A 132 -45.43 1.81 -15.80
CA GLU A 132 -46.46 1.81 -14.74
C GLU A 132 -47.49 2.93 -14.92
N ALA A 133 -47.04 4.13 -15.29
CA ALA A 133 -47.93 5.27 -15.55
C ALA A 133 -48.80 5.05 -16.80
N GLU A 134 -48.23 4.52 -17.88
CA GLU A 134 -48.97 4.20 -19.11
C GLU A 134 -50.00 3.10 -18.87
N LEU A 135 -49.63 2.02 -18.16
CA LEU A 135 -50.54 0.95 -17.79
C LEU A 135 -51.70 1.47 -16.93
N LYS A 136 -51.41 2.32 -15.94
CA LYS A 136 -52.45 2.93 -15.10
C LYS A 136 -53.44 3.74 -15.93
N LYS A 137 -52.94 4.55 -16.86
CA LYS A 137 -53.78 5.34 -17.78
C LYS A 137 -54.64 4.45 -18.67
N GLN A 138 -54.08 3.38 -19.23
CA GLN A 138 -54.84 2.43 -20.05
C GLN A 138 -55.94 1.71 -19.24
N ILE A 139 -55.66 1.35 -17.99
CA ILE A 139 -56.65 0.75 -17.09
C ILE A 139 -57.78 1.75 -16.82
N GLU A 140 -57.47 3.01 -16.50
CA GLU A 140 -58.46 4.06 -16.26
C GLU A 140 -59.35 4.28 -17.50
N GLU A 141 -58.78 4.43 -18.69
CA GLU A 141 -59.52 4.61 -19.95
C GLU A 141 -60.44 3.42 -20.26
N LYS A 142 -59.95 2.18 -20.11
CA LYS A 142 -60.77 0.96 -20.31
C LYS A 142 -61.89 0.86 -19.29
N THR A 143 -61.60 1.21 -18.03
CA THR A 143 -62.59 1.20 -16.93
C THR A 143 -63.70 2.20 -17.22
N GLU A 144 -63.38 3.42 -17.65
CA GLU A 144 -64.38 4.42 -18.05
C GLU A 144 -65.22 3.97 -19.25
N LEU A 145 -64.60 3.35 -20.26
CA LEU A 145 -65.32 2.82 -21.41
C LEU A 145 -66.32 1.74 -21.01
N LEU A 146 -65.93 0.83 -20.11
CA LEU A 146 -66.81 -0.21 -19.57
C LEU A 146 -67.96 0.39 -18.78
N LYS A 147 -67.71 1.41 -17.95
CA LYS A 147 -68.76 2.13 -17.22
C LYS A 147 -69.76 2.77 -18.18
N LYS A 148 -69.30 3.48 -19.21
CA LYS A 148 -70.17 4.10 -20.23
C LYS A 148 -71.03 3.07 -20.94
N LYS A 149 -70.45 1.94 -21.38
CA LYS A 149 -71.20 0.84 -22.02
C LYS A 149 -72.24 0.22 -21.09
N ALA A 150 -71.89 -0.03 -19.83
CA ALA A 150 -72.82 -0.62 -18.87
C ALA A 150 -74.02 0.30 -18.58
N MET A 151 -73.79 1.61 -18.45
CA MET A 151 -74.88 2.60 -18.31
C MET A 151 -75.79 2.64 -19.55
N GLN A 152 -75.23 2.59 -20.76
CA GLN A 152 -76.01 2.53 -22.01
C GLN A 152 -76.91 1.29 -22.08
N LEU A 153 -76.44 0.17 -21.53
CA LEU A 153 -77.18 -1.10 -21.46
C LEU A 153 -78.19 -1.15 -20.29
N GLY A 154 -78.35 -0.06 -19.53
CA GLY A 154 -79.34 0.03 -18.44
C GLY A 154 -78.88 -0.54 -17.10
N TYR A 155 -77.60 -0.86 -16.93
CA TYR A 155 -77.04 -1.32 -15.66
C TYR A 155 -76.64 -0.12 -14.77
N GLN A 156 -76.87 -0.25 -13.47
CA GLN A 156 -76.31 0.61 -12.45
C GLN A 156 -74.96 0.04 -11.99
N ILE A 157 -73.95 0.89 -11.85
CA ILE A 157 -72.59 0.47 -11.54
C ILE A 157 -72.29 0.75 -10.07
N LYS A 158 -71.75 -0.23 -9.36
CA LYS A 158 -71.15 -0.06 -8.04
C LYS A 158 -69.67 -0.40 -8.10
N GLU A 159 -68.85 0.42 -7.46
CA GLU A 159 -67.41 0.18 -7.33
C GLU A 159 -67.14 -0.46 -5.98
N GLU A 160 -66.47 -1.61 -5.98
CA GLU A 160 -66.01 -2.28 -4.78
C GLU A 160 -64.49 -2.43 -4.83
N VAL A 161 -63.83 -2.32 -3.67
CA VAL A 161 -62.40 -2.56 -3.53
C VAL A 161 -62.23 -3.81 -2.69
N HIS A 162 -61.71 -4.88 -3.30
CA HIS A 162 -61.41 -6.14 -2.63
C HIS A 162 -59.88 -6.30 -2.56
N GLY A 163 -59.30 -5.90 -1.44
CA GLY A 163 -57.83 -5.90 -1.28
C GLY A 163 -57.14 -4.94 -2.25
N ASN A 164 -56.30 -5.47 -3.14
CA ASN A 164 -55.62 -4.70 -4.19
C ASN A 164 -56.39 -4.64 -5.51
N GLU A 165 -57.56 -5.26 -5.61
CA GLU A 165 -58.35 -5.30 -6.84
C GLU A 165 -59.54 -4.32 -6.78
N LYS A 166 -59.71 -3.52 -7.83
CA LYS A 166 -60.91 -2.71 -8.05
C LYS A 166 -61.89 -3.50 -8.91
N VAL A 167 -63.07 -3.78 -8.37
CA VAL A 167 -64.11 -4.58 -9.02
C VAL A 167 -65.30 -3.68 -9.38
N LEU A 168 -65.73 -3.72 -10.65
CA LEU A 168 -66.97 -3.09 -11.09
C LEU A 168 -68.12 -4.08 -11.02
N VAL A 169 -69.07 -3.86 -10.11
CA VAL A 169 -70.28 -4.67 -9.97
C VAL A 169 -71.39 -4.02 -10.78
N LEU A 170 -71.90 -4.75 -11.79
CA LEU A 170 -73.00 -4.31 -12.64
C LEU A 170 -74.34 -4.84 -12.08
N VAL A 171 -75.22 -3.93 -11.68
CA VAL A 171 -76.55 -4.26 -11.14
C VAL A 171 -77.59 -3.90 -12.20
N ARG A 172 -78.34 -4.90 -12.67
CA ARG A 172 -79.41 -4.68 -13.65
C ARG A 172 -80.57 -3.94 -12.97
N ARG A 173 -81.07 -2.87 -13.60
CA ARG A 173 -82.36 -2.27 -13.20
C ARG A 173 -83.52 -3.19 -13.56
#